data_AF-A0A6A0ADB4-F1
#
_entry.id   AF-A0A6A0ADB4-F1
#
_cell.length_a   1.000
_cell.length_b   1.000
_cell.length_c   1.000
_cell.angle_alpha   90.00
_cell.angle_beta   90.00
_cell.angle_gamma   90.00
#
_symmetry.space_group_name_H-M   'P 1'
#
loop_
_entity.id
_entity.type
_entity.pdbx_description
1 polymer ?
#
loop_
_entity_poly.entity_id
_entity_poly.type
_entity_poly.pdbx_seq_one_letter_code
_entity_poly.pdbx_strand_id
1 'polypeptide(L)'
;MGPSFEGLQLKQLSIDLQVLTISYLDGLEGLTEVLQALPQLHTLQLPRTMINGQQELETLLAATQITSLQLEGPLVLGKLDISVDLIPNPEVAVALHLVSQACKVPVQNKEVQLSMLSQEQQETGPGVITAAFLQQQRVDLAQLVALLQPLQCCGKVEVHDLLEVTAADVLALAPLCRDCTHFELHGGSMEPSLEFWRQLVQY
;
A
#
# COMPACT_ATOMS: atom_id res chain seq x y z
N MET A 1 -1.49 -6.22 21.90
CA MET A 1 -0.13 -6.58 22.34
C MET A 1 0.64 -6.89 21.08
N GLY A 2 1.16 -5.85 20.42
CA GLY A 2 2.02 -6.03 19.26
C GLY A 2 3.38 -6.59 19.70
N PRO A 3 4.13 -7.23 18.80
CA PRO A 3 5.49 -7.65 19.09
C PRO A 3 6.36 -6.40 19.32
N SER A 4 6.71 -6.14 20.58
CA SER A 4 7.71 -5.14 20.95
C SER A 4 9.10 -5.72 20.68
N PHE A 5 9.96 -4.94 20.02
CA PHE A 5 11.38 -5.27 19.79
C PHE A 5 12.23 -5.19 21.08
N GLU A 6 11.62 -4.89 22.24
CA GLU A 6 12.25 -4.89 23.57
C GLU A 6 12.66 -6.31 24.01
N GLY A 7 13.74 -6.85 23.43
CA GLY A 7 14.28 -8.14 23.85
C GLY A 7 15.30 -8.76 22.91
N LEU A 8 15.33 -8.34 21.65
CA LEU A 8 16.41 -8.72 20.75
C LEU A 8 17.66 -7.94 21.15
N GLN A 9 18.64 -8.61 21.75
CA GLN A 9 19.99 -8.06 21.92
C GLN A 9 20.62 -7.87 20.53
N LEU A 10 20.30 -6.74 19.90
CA LEU A 10 20.73 -6.30 18.56
C LEU A 10 22.26 -6.21 18.39
N LYS A 11 23.03 -6.37 19.47
CA LYS A 11 24.51 -6.30 19.44
C LYS A 11 25.19 -7.46 18.71
N GLN A 12 24.45 -8.48 18.28
CA GLN A 12 25.04 -9.67 17.67
C GLN A 12 24.27 -10.19 16.45
N LEU A 13 23.54 -9.32 15.74
CA LEU A 13 23.13 -9.65 14.38
C LEU A 13 24.37 -9.61 13.49
N SER A 14 24.63 -10.73 12.82
CA SER A 14 25.82 -10.97 12.01
C SER A 14 26.07 -9.81 11.03
N ILE A 15 27.32 -9.35 10.97
CA ILE A 15 27.78 -8.24 10.12
C ILE A 15 27.57 -8.52 8.62
N ASP A 16 27.28 -9.77 8.25
CA ASP A 16 27.11 -10.25 6.89
C ASP A 16 25.64 -10.48 6.48
N LEU A 17 24.66 -10.04 7.28
CA LEU A 17 23.25 -10.22 6.94
C LEU A 17 22.85 -9.31 5.76
N GLN A 18 22.83 -9.87 4.56
CA GLN A 18 22.47 -9.16 3.33
C GLN A 18 20.96 -9.11 3.07
N VAL A 19 20.20 -10.08 3.59
CA VAL A 19 18.76 -10.21 3.36
C VAL A 19 18.05 -10.29 4.71
N LEU A 20 17.13 -9.34 4.95
CA LEU A 20 16.29 -9.29 6.13
C LEU A 20 14.84 -9.46 5.69
N THR A 21 14.20 -10.51 6.17
CA THR A 21 12.78 -10.76 5.97
C THR A 21 12.09 -10.68 7.32
N ILE A 22 11.20 -9.71 7.50
CA ILE A 22 10.38 -9.60 8.71
C ILE A 22 8.92 -9.76 8.30
N SER A 23 8.23 -10.72 8.91
CA SER A 23 6.82 -11.00 8.63
C SER A 23 5.96 -10.69 9.83
N TYR A 24 4.67 -10.40 9.59
CA TYR A 24 3.67 -10.18 10.64
C TYR A 24 4.03 -9.03 11.59
N LEU A 25 4.50 -7.93 11.00
CA LEU A 25 4.67 -6.70 11.75
C LEU A 25 3.36 -5.94 11.79
N ASP A 26 2.85 -5.73 13.01
CA ASP A 26 1.73 -4.83 13.32
C ASP A 26 2.25 -3.38 13.37
N GLY A 27 2.81 -2.91 12.25
CA GLY A 27 3.42 -1.58 12.10
C GLY A 27 4.95 -1.59 11.98
N LEU A 28 5.56 -0.43 11.80
CA LEU A 28 7.00 -0.29 11.48
C LEU A 28 7.85 0.26 12.63
N GLU A 29 7.31 0.34 13.85
CA GLU A 29 8.04 0.83 15.02
C GLU A 29 9.31 0.01 15.27
N GLY A 30 10.44 0.69 15.50
CA GLY A 30 11.74 0.04 15.72
C GLY A 30 12.46 -0.43 14.46
N LEU A 31 11.82 -0.38 13.28
CA LEU A 31 12.46 -0.82 12.02
C LEU A 31 13.73 0.00 11.74
N THR A 32 13.70 1.31 11.98
CA THR A 32 14.85 2.19 11.76
C THR A 32 16.08 1.78 12.57
N GLU A 33 15.89 1.39 13.83
CA GLU A 33 16.93 0.96 14.75
C GLU A 33 17.52 -0.39 14.32
N VAL A 34 16.66 -1.31 13.87
CA VAL A 34 17.10 -2.60 13.30
C VAL A 34 17.96 -2.36 12.06
N LEU A 35 17.53 -1.47 11.16
CA LEU A 35 18.25 -1.18 9.93
C LEU A 35 19.58 -0.47 10.18
N GLN A 36 19.65 0.43 11.18
CA GLN A 36 20.91 1.05 11.60
C GLN A 36 21.93 0.03 12.13
N ALA A 37 21.46 -1.07 12.72
CA ALA A 37 22.32 -2.16 13.17
C ALA A 37 22.80 -3.08 12.03
N LEU A 38 22.28 -2.92 10.80
CA LEU A 38 22.52 -3.81 9.66
C LEU A 38 23.10 -3.05 8.44
N PRO A 39 24.33 -2.53 8.54
CA PRO A 39 24.94 -1.68 7.52
C PRO A 39 25.39 -2.41 6.24
N GLN A 40 25.06 -3.69 6.07
CA GLN A 40 25.36 -4.49 4.87
C GLN A 40 24.07 -5.04 4.24
N LEU A 41 22.92 -4.49 4.62
CA LEU A 41 21.64 -4.99 4.15
C LEU A 41 21.38 -4.57 2.70
N HIS A 42 21.24 -5.56 1.82
CA HIS A 42 20.99 -5.35 0.38
C HIS A 42 19.55 -5.65 -0.02
N THR A 43 18.80 -6.38 0.80
CA THR A 43 17.40 -6.70 0.53
C THR A 43 16.59 -6.65 1.81
N LEU A 44 15.56 -5.81 1.81
CA LEU A 44 14.55 -5.73 2.85
C LEU A 44 13.24 -6.29 2.31
N GLN A 45 12.71 -7.31 2.98
CA GLN A 45 11.42 -7.89 2.67
C GLN A 45 10.53 -7.78 3.91
N LEU A 46 9.37 -7.16 3.73
CA LEU A 46 8.36 -6.99 4.77
C LEU A 46 7.06 -7.72 4.39
N PRO A 47 7.12 -9.04 4.10
CA PRO A 47 5.93 -9.75 3.66
C PRO A 47 4.92 -9.84 4.80
N ARG A 48 3.66 -9.50 4.52
CA ARG A 48 2.58 -9.47 5.51
C ARG A 48 2.76 -8.41 6.60
N THR A 49 3.55 -7.37 6.34
CA THR A 49 3.46 -6.13 7.12
C THR A 49 2.31 -5.31 6.57
N MET A 50 1.49 -4.78 7.47
CA MET A 50 0.43 -3.84 7.14
C MET A 50 0.98 -2.43 7.34
N ILE A 51 0.85 -1.58 6.31
CA ILE A 51 1.21 -0.16 6.39
C ILE A 51 -0.10 0.63 6.45
N ASN A 52 -0.43 1.13 7.63
CA ASN A 52 -1.64 1.86 7.98
C ASN A 52 -1.33 3.34 8.18
N GLY A 53 -1.57 4.12 7.13
CA GLY A 53 -1.52 5.58 7.20
C GLY A 53 -0.11 6.19 7.22
N GLN A 54 -0.06 7.45 7.61
CA GLN A 54 1.10 8.33 7.39
C GLN A 54 2.34 7.93 8.21
N GLN A 55 2.19 7.68 9.52
CA GLN A 55 3.34 7.48 10.40
C GLN A 55 4.17 6.26 9.97
N GLU A 56 3.50 5.18 9.58
CA GLU A 56 4.17 3.98 9.11
C GLU A 56 4.83 4.22 7.75
N LEU A 57 4.19 4.96 6.86
CA LEU A 57 4.80 5.35 5.58
C LEU A 57 6.03 6.26 5.77
N GLU A 58 6.01 7.19 6.71
CA GLU A 58 7.18 8.00 7.08
C GLU A 58 8.30 7.16 7.66
N THR A 59 7.95 6.20 8.52
CA THR A 59 8.91 5.25 9.08
C THR A 59 9.53 4.39 7.98
N LEU A 60 8.71 3.93 7.01
CA LEU A 60 9.20 3.23 5.82
C LEU A 60 10.10 4.13 4.98
N LEU A 61 9.76 5.40 4.81
CA LEU A 61 10.60 6.36 4.09
C LEU A 61 11.95 6.54 4.78
N ALA A 62 11.97 6.75 6.10
CA ALA A 62 13.19 6.87 6.89
C ALA A 62 14.04 5.60 6.81
N ALA A 63 13.41 4.43 6.96
CA ALA A 63 14.03 3.12 6.76
C ALA A 63 14.65 3.00 5.37
N THR A 64 13.89 3.37 4.34
CA THR A 64 14.33 3.34 2.94
C THR A 64 15.48 4.31 2.73
N GLN A 65 15.50 5.50 3.35
CA GLN A 65 16.63 6.43 3.22
C GLN A 65 17.91 5.90 3.88
N ILE A 66 17.79 5.19 5.01
CA ILE A 66 18.93 4.53 5.67
C ILE A 66 19.48 3.42 4.75
N THR A 67 18.61 2.64 4.11
CA THR A 67 19.02 1.46 3.35
C THR A 67 19.20 1.71 1.86
N SER A 68 18.66 2.78 1.26
CA SER A 68 18.68 3.08 -0.18
C SER A 68 20.10 3.28 -0.72
N LEU A 69 21.05 3.62 0.14
CA LEU A 69 22.48 3.62 -0.20
C LEU A 69 23.04 2.20 -0.44
N GLN A 70 22.31 1.15 -0.04
CA GLN A 70 22.80 -0.22 0.07
C GLN A 70 21.88 -1.27 -0.56
N LEU A 71 20.59 -0.97 -0.77
CA LEU A 71 19.64 -1.89 -1.39
C LEU A 71 19.97 -2.04 -2.88
N GLU A 72 20.40 -3.24 -3.25
CA GLU A 72 20.60 -3.64 -4.66
C GLU A 72 19.42 -4.45 -5.19
N GLY A 73 18.58 -5.01 -4.30
CA GLY A 73 17.40 -5.81 -4.64
C GLY A 73 16.08 -5.07 -4.39
N PRO A 74 14.96 -5.55 -4.97
CA PRO A 74 13.65 -4.89 -4.84
C PRO A 74 13.18 -4.82 -3.38
N LEU A 75 12.55 -3.71 -3.01
CA LEU A 75 11.85 -3.57 -1.73
C LEU A 75 10.51 -4.29 -1.84
N VAL A 76 10.34 -5.37 -1.07
CA VAL A 76 9.09 -6.16 -1.11
C VAL A 76 8.22 -5.79 0.07
N LEU A 77 7.08 -5.16 -0.21
CA LEU A 77 6.05 -4.79 0.75
C LEU A 77 4.94 -5.84 0.78
N GLY A 78 4.46 -6.13 1.99
CA GLY A 78 3.42 -7.11 2.25
C GLY A 78 2.04 -6.63 1.80
N LYS A 79 1.44 -5.78 2.63
CA LYS A 79 0.11 -5.22 2.43
C LYS A 79 0.17 -3.71 2.65
N LEU A 80 -0.27 -2.95 1.67
CA LEU A 80 -0.40 -1.51 1.75
C LEU A 80 -1.89 -1.17 1.83
N ASP A 81 -2.33 -0.63 2.96
CA ASP A 81 -3.72 -0.23 3.18
C ASP A 81 -3.84 1.29 3.05
N ILE A 82 -4.64 1.74 2.08
CA ILE A 82 -4.86 3.15 1.81
C ILE A 82 -6.36 3.44 1.76
N SER A 83 -6.80 4.38 2.59
CA SER A 83 -8.18 4.87 2.58
C SER A 83 -8.28 6.27 1.99
N VAL A 84 -9.51 6.66 1.65
CA VAL A 84 -9.84 8.03 1.23
C VAL A 84 -9.45 9.10 2.26
N ASP A 85 -9.29 8.75 3.54
CA ASP A 85 -8.86 9.68 4.59
C ASP A 85 -7.42 10.18 4.38
N LEU A 86 -6.63 9.46 3.57
CA LEU A 86 -5.25 9.83 3.26
C LEU A 86 -5.14 10.79 2.06
N ILE A 87 -6.20 10.92 1.25
CA ILE A 87 -6.26 11.83 0.11
C ILE A 87 -5.95 13.30 0.47
N PRO A 88 -6.58 13.91 1.50
CA PRO A 88 -6.33 15.31 1.83
C PRO A 88 -4.91 15.57 2.36
N ASN A 89 -4.11 14.52 2.59
CA ASN A 89 -2.79 14.64 3.17
C ASN A 89 -1.69 14.65 2.09
N PRO A 90 -1.13 15.82 1.73
CA PRO A 90 -0.07 15.90 0.73
C PRO A 90 1.22 15.22 1.18
N GLU A 91 1.44 15.04 2.48
CA GLU A 91 2.65 14.40 3.02
C GLU A 91 2.67 12.92 2.69
N VAL A 92 1.51 12.25 2.65
CA VAL A 92 1.38 10.86 2.19
C VAL A 92 1.77 10.74 0.72
N ALA A 93 1.25 11.63 -0.13
CA ALA A 93 1.60 11.66 -1.55
C ALA A 93 3.11 11.84 -1.77
N VAL A 94 3.70 12.79 -1.04
CA VAL A 94 5.13 13.06 -1.06
C VAL A 94 5.90 11.84 -0.55
N ALA A 95 5.48 11.20 0.53
CA ALA A 95 6.15 10.05 1.09
C ALA A 95 6.10 8.84 0.16
N LEU A 96 4.95 8.51 -0.46
CA LEU A 96 4.84 7.44 -1.48
C LEU A 96 5.76 7.74 -2.67
N HIS A 97 5.77 8.99 -3.14
CA HIS A 97 6.65 9.42 -4.22
C HIS A 97 8.12 9.29 -3.81
N LEU A 98 8.50 9.75 -2.63
CA LEU A 98 9.87 9.67 -2.13
C LEU A 98 10.30 8.22 -1.89
N VAL A 99 9.43 7.33 -1.42
CA VAL A 99 9.72 5.90 -1.29
C VAL A 99 9.99 5.31 -2.67
N SER A 100 9.17 5.64 -3.67
CA SER A 100 9.39 5.18 -5.05
C SER A 100 10.70 5.69 -5.67
N GLN A 101 11.10 6.93 -5.34
CA GLN A 101 12.33 7.56 -5.85
C GLN A 101 13.57 7.11 -5.09
N ALA A 102 13.46 6.96 -3.78
CA ALA A 102 14.55 6.51 -2.92
C ALA A 102 14.90 5.06 -3.24
N CYS A 103 13.93 4.22 -3.56
CA CYS A 103 14.20 2.91 -4.09
C CYS A 103 14.75 3.02 -5.52
N LYS A 104 16.07 2.90 -5.69
CA LYS A 104 16.71 2.71 -7.02
C LYS A 104 16.33 1.38 -7.68
N VAL A 105 15.53 0.59 -6.98
CA VAL A 105 15.09 -0.76 -7.26
C VAL A 105 13.56 -0.75 -7.26
N PRO A 106 12.90 -1.64 -8.02
CA PRO A 106 11.44 -1.70 -8.01
C PRO A 106 10.89 -1.95 -6.60
N VAL A 107 9.86 -1.20 -6.21
CA VAL A 107 9.05 -1.51 -5.03
C VAL A 107 7.98 -2.51 -5.45
N GLN A 108 7.88 -3.65 -4.78
CA GLN A 108 6.90 -4.70 -5.07
C GLN A 108 5.90 -4.78 -3.92
N ASN A 109 4.68 -4.28 -4.16
CA ASN A 109 3.56 -4.47 -3.24
C ASN A 109 2.83 -5.77 -3.57
N LYS A 110 2.83 -6.73 -2.64
CA LYS A 110 2.11 -8.00 -2.85
C LYS A 110 0.60 -7.82 -2.79
N GLU A 111 0.13 -6.90 -1.96
CA GLU A 111 -1.29 -6.63 -1.75
C GLU A 111 -1.50 -5.13 -1.52
N VAL A 112 -2.48 -4.57 -2.22
CA VAL A 112 -2.95 -3.20 -2.02
C VAL A 112 -4.42 -3.26 -1.67
N GLN A 113 -4.78 -2.68 -0.54
CA GLN A 113 -6.16 -2.52 -0.12
C GLN A 113 -6.55 -1.05 -0.25
N LEU A 114 -7.67 -0.80 -0.91
CA LEU A 114 -8.28 0.51 -1.04
C LEU A 114 -9.59 0.54 -0.26
N SER A 115 -9.76 1.50 0.64
CA SER A 115 -11.05 1.77 1.28
C SER A 115 -11.66 3.04 0.71
N MET A 116 -12.85 2.92 0.13
CA MET A 116 -13.61 4.06 -0.43
C MET A 116 -14.42 4.83 0.61
N LEU A 117 -14.58 4.29 1.82
CA LEU A 117 -15.21 4.97 2.95
C LEU A 117 -14.17 5.49 3.92
N SER A 118 -14.46 6.65 4.51
CA SER A 118 -13.72 7.15 5.66
C SER A 118 -13.95 6.25 6.87
N GLN A 119 -13.07 6.31 7.86
CA GLN A 119 -13.24 5.57 9.11
C GLN A 119 -14.61 5.85 9.77
N GLU A 120 -15.06 7.11 9.78
CA GLU A 120 -16.38 7.48 10.30
C GLU A 120 -17.53 6.82 9.51
N GLN A 121 -17.40 6.73 8.19
CA GLN A 121 -18.39 6.10 7.31
C GLN A 121 -18.38 4.57 7.40
N GLN A 122 -17.24 3.95 7.72
CA GLN A 122 -17.19 2.51 7.98
C GLN A 122 -17.97 2.15 9.26
N GLU A 123 -17.91 3.01 10.29
CA GLU A 123 -18.63 2.79 11.55
C GLU A 123 -20.13 3.10 11.45
N THR A 124 -20.49 4.16 10.74
CA THR A 124 -21.88 4.67 10.67
C THR A 124 -22.63 4.27 9.39
N GLY A 125 -21.93 3.68 8.44
CA GLY A 125 -22.38 3.44 7.07
C GLY A 125 -22.23 4.69 6.19
N PRO A 126 -22.27 4.53 4.85
CA PRO A 126 -22.13 5.64 3.88
C PRO A 126 -23.30 6.65 3.91
N GLY A 127 -24.28 6.47 4.79
CA GLY A 127 -25.51 7.26 4.81
C GLY A 127 -26.37 7.01 3.56
N VAL A 128 -27.05 8.06 3.10
CA VAL A 128 -27.87 7.99 1.87
C VAL A 128 -26.95 8.08 0.66
N ILE A 129 -26.95 7.04 -0.17
CA ILE A 129 -26.23 7.02 -1.45
C ILE A 129 -26.91 8.03 -2.39
N THR A 130 -26.21 9.10 -2.71
CA THR A 130 -26.67 10.15 -3.63
C THR A 130 -25.77 10.21 -4.86
N ALA A 131 -26.25 10.80 -5.96
CA ALA A 131 -25.42 11.01 -7.15
C ALA A 131 -24.14 11.84 -6.85
N ALA A 132 -24.22 12.81 -5.92
CA ALA A 132 -23.08 13.60 -5.50
C ALA A 132 -22.04 12.75 -4.74
N PHE A 133 -22.50 11.85 -3.87
CA PHE A 133 -21.64 10.90 -3.16
C PHE A 133 -20.89 10.00 -4.16
N LEU A 134 -21.59 9.39 -5.11
CA LEU A 134 -20.97 8.52 -6.13
C LEU A 134 -20.00 9.27 -7.04
N GLN A 135 -20.28 10.55 -7.32
CA GLN A 135 -19.37 11.39 -8.09
C GLN A 135 -18.09 11.67 -7.30
N GLN A 136 -18.20 11.95 -6.00
CA GLN A 136 -17.04 12.16 -5.14
C GLN A 136 -16.21 10.86 -5.00
N GLN A 137 -16.86 9.71 -4.80
CA GLN A 137 -16.19 8.39 -4.76
C GLN A 137 -15.32 8.16 -6.00
N ARG A 138 -15.79 8.51 -7.20
CA ARG A 138 -15.02 8.39 -8.45
C ARG A 138 -13.79 9.29 -8.47
N VAL A 139 -13.95 10.52 -7.98
CA VAL A 139 -12.85 11.47 -7.85
C VAL A 139 -11.82 10.93 -6.86
N ASP A 140 -12.28 10.42 -5.72
CA ASP A 140 -11.43 9.87 -4.68
C ASP A 140 -10.68 8.62 -5.15
N LEU A 141 -11.36 7.71 -5.86
CA LEU A 141 -10.75 6.54 -6.46
C LEU A 141 -9.63 6.92 -7.43
N ALA A 142 -9.88 7.88 -8.32
CA ALA A 142 -8.87 8.36 -9.26
C ALA A 142 -7.67 8.99 -8.53
N GLN A 143 -7.90 9.69 -7.43
CA GLN A 143 -6.84 10.25 -6.60
C GLN A 143 -6.03 9.17 -5.88
N LEU A 144 -6.68 8.16 -5.29
CA LEU A 144 -6.00 7.02 -4.68
C LEU A 144 -5.13 6.26 -5.68
N VAL A 145 -5.66 5.99 -6.87
CA VAL A 145 -4.88 5.36 -7.94
C VAL A 145 -3.68 6.23 -8.33
N ALA A 146 -3.85 7.54 -8.44
CA ALA A 146 -2.76 8.45 -8.75
C ALA A 146 -1.67 8.46 -7.65
N LEU A 147 -2.07 8.38 -6.38
CA LEU A 147 -1.14 8.29 -5.24
C LEU A 147 -0.31 7.00 -5.28
N LEU A 148 -0.90 5.91 -5.74
CA LEU A 148 -0.28 4.59 -5.82
C LEU A 148 0.49 4.32 -7.11
N GLN A 149 0.28 5.12 -8.14
CA GLN A 149 0.94 5.01 -9.44
C GLN A 149 2.48 4.87 -9.35
N PRO A 150 3.19 5.56 -8.43
CA PRO A 150 4.65 5.40 -8.28
C PRO A 150 5.09 4.02 -7.78
N LEU A 151 4.20 3.29 -7.08
CA LEU A 151 4.56 2.08 -6.34
C LEU A 151 4.36 0.76 -7.09
N GLN A 152 4.12 0.81 -8.41
CA GLN A 152 3.98 -0.34 -9.32
C GLN A 152 3.41 -1.59 -8.63
N CYS A 153 2.08 -1.66 -8.51
CA CYS A 153 1.39 -2.69 -7.74
C CYS A 153 1.50 -4.07 -8.42
N CYS A 154 1.87 -5.11 -7.67
CA CYS A 154 2.16 -6.43 -8.23
C CYS A 154 1.70 -7.56 -7.30
N GLY A 155 0.44 -7.98 -7.43
CA GLY A 155 -0.03 -9.22 -6.80
C GLY A 155 -1.55 -9.28 -6.65
N LYS A 156 -2.06 -8.56 -5.66
CA LYS A 156 -3.49 -8.51 -5.31
C LYS A 156 -3.94 -7.07 -5.10
N VAL A 157 -5.09 -6.71 -5.67
CA VAL A 157 -5.78 -5.44 -5.38
C VAL A 157 -7.14 -5.76 -4.76
N GLU A 158 -7.38 -5.24 -3.56
CA GLU A 158 -8.65 -5.31 -2.86
C GLU A 158 -9.26 -3.91 -2.82
N VAL A 159 -10.53 -3.79 -3.17
CA VAL A 159 -11.25 -2.51 -3.09
C VAL A 159 -12.51 -2.70 -2.25
N HIS A 160 -12.59 -1.96 -1.16
CA HIS A 160 -13.70 -1.97 -0.22
C HIS A 160 -14.64 -0.81 -0.48
N ASP A 161 -15.93 -1.11 -0.38
CA ASP A 161 -17.03 -0.16 -0.35
C ASP A 161 -17.13 0.72 -1.61
N LEU A 162 -16.67 0.20 -2.75
CA LEU A 162 -16.88 0.84 -4.05
C LEU A 162 -18.33 0.62 -4.49
N LEU A 163 -19.17 1.64 -4.30
CA LEU A 163 -20.61 1.58 -4.58
C LEU A 163 -20.94 1.97 -6.02
N GLU A 164 -21.95 1.31 -6.59
CA GLU A 164 -22.47 1.50 -7.94
C GLU A 164 -21.35 1.56 -9.01
N VAL A 165 -20.55 0.50 -9.04
CA VAL A 165 -19.38 0.38 -9.92
C VAL A 165 -19.79 0.51 -11.39
N THR A 166 -19.14 1.42 -12.09
CA THR A 166 -19.33 1.69 -13.52
C THR A 166 -18.07 1.36 -14.32
N ALA A 167 -18.16 1.38 -15.65
CA ALA A 167 -17.00 1.26 -16.53
C ALA A 167 -15.92 2.34 -16.26
N ALA A 168 -16.31 3.52 -15.78
CA ALA A 168 -15.35 4.58 -15.45
C ALA A 168 -14.49 4.19 -14.24
N ASP A 169 -15.07 3.53 -13.25
CA ASP A 169 -14.35 3.04 -12.05
C ASP A 169 -13.34 1.95 -12.42
N VAL A 170 -13.69 1.08 -13.37
CA VAL A 170 -12.78 0.05 -13.92
C VAL A 170 -11.58 0.68 -14.59
N LEU A 171 -11.82 1.67 -15.45
CA LEU A 171 -10.74 2.38 -16.14
C LEU A 171 -9.85 3.14 -15.15
N ALA A 172 -10.42 3.66 -14.06
CA ALA A 172 -9.65 4.26 -12.99
C ALA A 172 -8.78 3.22 -12.26
N LEU A 173 -9.25 1.99 -12.04
CA LEU A 173 -8.51 0.92 -11.36
C LEU A 173 -7.48 0.20 -12.26
N ALA A 174 -7.67 0.23 -13.57
CA ALA A 174 -6.84 -0.50 -14.53
C ALA A 174 -5.31 -0.28 -14.35
N PRO A 175 -4.80 0.94 -14.08
CA PRO A 175 -3.38 1.16 -13.83
C PRO A 175 -2.82 0.39 -12.63
N LEU A 176 -3.63 0.14 -11.59
CA LEU A 176 -3.21 -0.68 -10.44
C LEU A 176 -3.27 -2.17 -10.75
N CYS A 177 -4.12 -2.57 -11.70
CA CYS A 177 -4.42 -3.97 -11.99
C CYS A 177 -3.56 -4.59 -13.10
N ARG A 178 -2.73 -3.80 -13.81
CA ARG A 178 -1.96 -4.26 -14.99
C ARG A 178 -1.15 -5.54 -14.73
N ASP A 179 -0.50 -5.64 -13.58
CA ASP A 179 0.32 -6.79 -13.19
C ASP A 179 -0.30 -7.58 -12.01
N CYS A 180 -1.60 -7.40 -11.77
CA CYS A 180 -2.32 -8.09 -10.71
C CYS A 180 -2.72 -9.50 -11.11
N THR A 181 -2.51 -10.44 -10.19
CA THR A 181 -2.97 -11.83 -10.31
C THR A 181 -4.33 -12.05 -9.66
N HIS A 182 -4.73 -11.14 -8.76
CA HIS A 182 -5.97 -11.21 -8.00
C HIS A 182 -6.59 -9.81 -7.89
N PHE A 183 -7.91 -9.74 -8.05
CA PHE A 183 -8.69 -8.53 -7.86
C PHE A 183 -9.96 -8.88 -7.08
N GLU A 184 -10.23 -8.15 -6.01
CA GLU A 184 -11.39 -8.38 -5.15
C GLU A 184 -12.14 -7.08 -4.87
N LEU A 185 -13.47 -7.19 -4.81
CA LEU A 185 -14.38 -6.12 -4.41
C LEU A 185 -15.17 -6.58 -3.19
N HIS A 186 -15.12 -5.82 -2.11
CA HIS A 186 -15.81 -6.11 -0.84
C HIS A 186 -16.76 -4.98 -0.49
N GLY A 187 -17.96 -5.27 0.03
CA GLY A 187 -18.91 -4.23 0.48
C GLY A 187 -19.48 -3.32 -0.61
N GLY A 188 -19.07 -3.50 -1.88
CA GLY A 188 -19.51 -2.72 -3.02
C GLY A 188 -20.83 -3.18 -3.63
N SER A 189 -21.36 -2.38 -4.56
CA SER A 189 -22.46 -2.77 -5.43
C SER A 189 -22.02 -2.70 -6.88
N MET A 190 -21.97 -3.86 -7.54
CA MET A 190 -21.58 -4.00 -8.93
C MET A 190 -22.57 -4.93 -9.62
N GLU A 191 -22.99 -4.58 -10.83
CA GLU A 191 -23.61 -5.55 -11.74
C GLU A 191 -22.48 -6.31 -12.47
N PRO A 192 -22.27 -7.60 -12.19
CA PRO A 192 -21.23 -8.36 -12.87
C PRO A 192 -21.55 -8.48 -14.36
N SER A 193 -20.68 -7.95 -15.22
CA SER A 193 -20.80 -8.07 -16.66
C SER A 193 -19.51 -8.61 -17.29
N LEU A 194 -19.64 -9.31 -18.42
CA LEU A 194 -18.47 -9.77 -19.19
C LEU A 194 -17.66 -8.61 -19.77
N GLU A 195 -18.31 -7.49 -20.07
CA GLU A 195 -17.66 -6.29 -20.59
C GLU A 195 -16.76 -5.65 -19.54
N PHE A 196 -17.22 -5.59 -18.28
CA PHE A 196 -16.41 -5.16 -17.13
C PHE A 196 -15.08 -5.91 -17.06
N TRP A 197 -15.12 -7.25 -17.07
CA TRP A 197 -13.89 -8.06 -16.95
C TRP A 197 -12.98 -7.92 -18.16
N ARG A 198 -13.55 -7.74 -19.36
CA ARG A 198 -12.76 -7.49 -20.58
C ARG A 198 -12.03 -6.15 -20.52
N GLN A 199 -12.67 -5.10 -20.01
CA GLN A 199 -12.04 -3.79 -19.87
C GLN A 199 -10.88 -3.82 -18.87
N LEU A 200 -11.03 -4.56 -17.77
CA LEU A 200 -9.98 -4.70 -16.76
C LEU A 200 -8.74 -5.45 -17.28
N VAL A 201 -8.94 -6.50 -18.09
CA VAL A 201 -7.86 -7.38 -18.57
C VAL A 201 -7.16 -6.83 -19.83
N GLN A 202 -7.72 -5.82 -20.50
CA GLN A 202 -7.18 -5.26 -21.75
C GLN A 202 -6.11 -4.16 -21.55
N TYR A 203 -5.77 -3.80 -20.30
CA TYR A 203 -4.89 -2.68 -19.93
C TYR A 203 -3.59 -3.11 -19.24
#